data_AF-A0A357D453-F1
#
_entry.id   AF-A0A357D453-F1
#
_cell.length_a   1.000
_cell.length_b   1.000
_cell.length_c   1.000
_cell.angle_alpha   90.00
_cell.angle_beta   90.00
_cell.angle_gamma   90.00
#
_symmetry.space_group_name_H-M   'P 1'
#
loop_
_entity.id
_entity.type
_entity.pdbx_description
1 polymer ?
#
loop_
_entity_poly.entity_id
_entity_poly.type
_entity_poly.pdbx_seq_one_letter_code
_entity_poly.pdbx_strand_id
1 'polypeptide(L)'
;RALYQRNALLKKLREGRRDLNELEVWTNRMVEEGSRVVLYRRQTMEEIGASLNHYHQLMSNEQETLHCLYKGSGSLPDTLDLTAIQEGFWRSLRRRSDDERRRGYTLVGPHRDDLQIQMNQRWELRVYGSQGQQRTAALALKLAMVDLIEKTQGKAPLLLLDDVFSEFDSDRKQELLRLLTVGTQTVISTTELKTTAALAGPLKLFSVASGVISAE
;
A
#
# COMPACT_ATOMS: atom_id res chain seq x y z
N ARG A 1 16.14 -8.97 -9.01
CA ARG A 1 17.47 -9.58 -9.29
C ARG A 1 18.61 -8.57 -9.17
N ALA A 2 18.54 -7.39 -9.79
CA ALA A 2 19.62 -6.39 -9.77
C ALA A 2 20.04 -5.96 -8.34
N LEU A 3 19.09 -5.65 -7.46
CA LEU A 3 19.37 -5.30 -6.05
C LEU A 3 20.20 -6.37 -5.31
N TYR A 4 19.86 -7.65 -5.51
CA TYR A 4 20.56 -8.76 -4.86
C TYR A 4 22.02 -8.84 -5.31
N GLN A 5 22.26 -8.77 -6.62
CA GLN A 5 23.61 -8.80 -7.18
C GLN A 5 24.43 -7.58 -6.74
N ARG A 6 23.83 -6.38 -6.77
CA ARG A 6 24.45 -5.16 -6.26
C ARG A 6 24.85 -5.28 -4.79
N ASN A 7 23.97 -5.79 -3.93
CA ASN A 7 24.27 -5.99 -2.51
C ASN A 7 25.40 -7.02 -2.29
N ALA A 8 25.44 -8.09 -3.08
CA ALA A 8 26.53 -9.06 -3.02
C ALA A 8 27.89 -8.41 -3.35
N LEU A 9 27.93 -7.53 -4.36
CA LEU A 9 29.15 -6.78 -4.72
C LEU A 9 29.54 -5.75 -3.66
N LEU A 10 28.58 -5.02 -3.08
CA LEU A 10 28.86 -4.10 -1.98
C LEU A 10 29.44 -4.81 -0.76
N LYS A 11 28.96 -6.03 -0.46
CA LYS A 11 29.53 -6.85 0.61
C LYS A 11 30.99 -7.24 0.31
N LYS A 12 31.30 -7.66 -0.92
CA LYS A 12 32.68 -7.96 -1.36
C LYS A 12 33.60 -6.72 -1.31
N LEU A 13 33.08 -5.55 -1.68
CA LEU A 13 33.82 -4.28 -1.59
C LEU A 13 34.16 -3.91 -0.15
N ARG A 14 33.21 -4.11 0.77
CA ARG A 14 33.44 -3.95 2.22
C ARG A 14 34.53 -4.90 2.75
N GLU A 15 34.64 -6.09 2.16
CA GLU A 15 35.67 -7.10 2.47
C GLU A 15 37.01 -6.83 1.75
N GLY A 16 37.17 -5.70 1.05
CA GLY A 16 38.43 -5.25 0.46
C GLY A 16 38.69 -5.70 -0.99
N ARG A 17 37.73 -6.38 -1.64
CA ARG A 17 37.85 -6.78 -3.05
C ARG A 17 37.46 -5.62 -3.97
N ARG A 18 38.25 -5.34 -5.02
CA ARG A 18 37.97 -4.25 -5.97
C ARG A 18 37.36 -4.79 -7.25
N ASP A 19 36.04 -4.76 -7.34
CA ASP A 19 35.31 -5.06 -8.57
C ASP A 19 34.26 -3.97 -8.86
N LEU A 20 34.74 -2.81 -9.30
CA LEU A 20 33.92 -1.60 -9.45
C LEU A 20 33.09 -1.60 -10.74
N ASN A 21 33.59 -2.22 -11.81
CA ASN A 21 32.93 -2.26 -13.11
C ASN A 21 31.63 -3.07 -13.06
N GLU A 22 31.64 -4.22 -12.36
CA GLU A 22 30.43 -5.02 -12.20
C GLU A 22 29.37 -4.29 -11.35
N LEU A 23 29.79 -3.53 -10.34
CA LEU A 23 28.88 -2.76 -9.49
C LEU A 23 28.11 -1.72 -10.30
N GLU A 24 28.76 -1.04 -11.24
CA GLU A 24 28.13 -0.04 -12.10
C GLU A 24 27.06 -0.66 -12.99
N VAL A 25 27.35 -1.80 -13.63
CA VAL A 25 26.38 -2.54 -14.48
C VAL A 25 25.11 -2.87 -13.70
N TRP A 26 25.24 -3.43 -12.49
CA TRP A 26 24.08 -3.75 -11.66
C TRP A 26 23.40 -2.51 -11.09
N THR A 27 24.12 -1.41 -10.89
CA THR A 27 23.54 -0.14 -10.47
C THR A 27 22.70 0.45 -11.60
N ASN A 28 23.20 0.46 -12.85
CA ASN A 28 22.44 0.89 -14.03
C ASN A 28 21.13 0.13 -14.14
N ARG A 29 21.19 -1.20 -14.07
CA ARG A 29 19.99 -2.04 -14.16
C ARG A 29 19.01 -1.79 -13.01
N MET A 30 19.52 -1.59 -11.80
CA MET A 30 18.70 -1.29 -10.63
C MET A 30 18.00 0.06 -10.76
N VAL A 31 18.66 1.10 -11.28
CA VAL A 31 18.02 2.40 -11.52
C VAL A 31 16.95 2.28 -12.59
N GLU A 32 17.25 1.60 -13.69
CA GLU A 32 16.33 1.45 -14.82
C GLU A 32 15.03 0.74 -14.41
N GLU A 33 15.13 -0.42 -13.74
CA GLU A 33 13.96 -1.18 -13.26
C GLU A 33 13.30 -0.50 -12.05
N GLY A 34 14.10 0.01 -11.12
CA GLY A 34 13.60 0.60 -9.88
C GLY A 34 12.84 1.90 -10.11
N SER A 35 13.26 2.74 -11.06
CA SER A 35 12.54 3.96 -11.42
C SER A 35 11.16 3.68 -12.00
N ARG A 36 10.98 2.58 -12.76
CA ARG A 36 9.66 2.14 -13.23
C ARG A 36 8.75 1.77 -12.07
N VAL A 37 9.29 1.06 -11.07
CA VAL A 37 8.53 0.71 -9.84
C VAL A 37 8.13 1.98 -9.08
N VAL A 38 9.04 2.94 -8.93
CA VAL A 38 8.74 4.24 -8.29
C VAL A 38 7.63 4.97 -9.05
N LEU A 39 7.74 5.09 -10.38
CA LEU A 39 6.73 5.75 -11.22
C LEU A 39 5.35 5.12 -11.03
N TYR A 40 5.23 3.80 -11.21
CA TYR A 40 3.95 3.11 -11.05
C TYR A 40 3.38 3.28 -9.64
N ARG A 41 4.20 3.15 -8.60
CA ARG A 41 3.72 3.34 -7.23
C ARG A 41 3.22 4.75 -6.97
N ARG A 42 3.90 5.78 -7.50
CA ARG A 42 3.45 7.17 -7.35
C ARG A 42 2.14 7.42 -8.08
N GLN A 43 2.01 6.96 -9.33
CA GLN A 43 0.76 7.00 -10.09
C GLN A 43 -0.38 6.33 -9.32
N THR A 44 -0.15 5.10 -8.82
CA THR A 44 -1.13 4.38 -8.02
C THR A 44 -1.51 5.12 -6.74
N MET A 45 -0.56 5.75 -6.05
CA MET A 45 -0.87 6.52 -4.83
C MET A 45 -1.69 7.78 -5.12
N GLU A 46 -1.46 8.45 -6.25
CA GLU A 46 -2.30 9.57 -6.71
C GLU A 46 -3.72 9.11 -7.03
N GLU A 47 -3.86 7.98 -7.74
CA GLU A 47 -5.18 7.43 -8.09
C GLU A 47 -5.97 6.95 -6.86
N ILE A 48 -5.32 6.26 -5.94
CA ILE A 48 -5.94 5.75 -4.70
C ILE A 48 -6.25 6.90 -3.72
N GLY A 49 -5.46 7.97 -3.72
CA GLY A 49 -5.56 9.04 -2.74
C GLY A 49 -6.95 9.67 -2.66
N ALA A 50 -7.59 9.89 -3.82
CA ALA A 50 -8.93 10.47 -3.88
C ALA A 50 -10.00 9.52 -3.30
N SER A 51 -10.03 8.25 -3.74
CA SER A 51 -10.97 7.24 -3.22
C SER A 51 -10.73 6.97 -1.73
N LEU A 52 -9.47 6.90 -1.29
CA LEU A 52 -9.12 6.73 0.12
C LEU A 52 -9.74 7.84 0.98
N ASN A 53 -9.56 9.09 0.57
CA ASN A 53 -10.11 10.23 1.31
C ASN A 53 -11.64 10.19 1.32
N HIS A 54 -12.26 9.89 0.17
CA HIS A 54 -13.70 9.79 0.04
C HIS A 54 -14.31 8.77 1.01
N TYR A 55 -13.80 7.53 1.01
CA TYR A 55 -14.31 6.49 1.89
C TYR A 55 -14.05 6.80 3.37
N HIS A 56 -12.90 7.38 3.72
CA HIS A 56 -12.64 7.78 5.10
C HIS A 56 -13.60 8.88 5.57
N GLN A 57 -13.91 9.86 4.72
CA GLN A 57 -14.86 10.93 5.05
C GLN A 57 -16.26 10.38 5.33
N LEU A 58 -16.74 9.42 4.52
CA LEU A 58 -18.01 8.74 4.77
C LEU A 58 -18.04 8.04 6.14
N MET A 59 -16.97 7.35 6.51
CA MET A 59 -16.89 6.61 7.78
C MET A 59 -16.59 7.47 9.01
N SER A 60 -16.06 8.68 8.80
CA SER A 60 -15.68 9.61 9.87
C SER A 60 -16.67 10.76 10.04
N ASN A 61 -17.81 10.74 9.34
CA ASN A 61 -18.78 11.85 9.31
C ASN A 61 -18.12 13.19 8.94
N GLU A 62 -17.25 13.15 7.92
CA GLU A 62 -16.54 14.30 7.34
C GLU A 62 -15.65 15.09 8.33
N GLN A 63 -15.34 14.53 9.50
CA GLN A 63 -14.52 15.22 10.51
C GLN A 63 -13.03 15.28 10.13
N GLU A 64 -12.59 14.41 9.23
CA GLU A 64 -11.18 14.18 8.94
C GLU A 64 -10.93 13.95 7.45
N THR A 65 -9.76 14.39 6.99
CA THR A 65 -9.26 14.13 5.63
C THR A 65 -8.00 13.30 5.67
N LEU A 66 -7.83 12.42 4.68
CA LEU A 66 -6.62 11.62 4.50
C LEU A 66 -5.89 12.00 3.21
N HIS A 67 -4.57 12.04 3.30
CA HIS A 67 -3.68 12.25 2.17
C HIS A 67 -2.68 11.10 2.08
N CYS A 68 -2.66 10.44 0.92
CA CYS A 68 -1.72 9.37 0.62
C CYS A 68 -0.46 9.95 -0.02
N LEU A 69 0.71 9.63 0.54
CA LEU A 69 2.00 10.15 0.09
C LEU A 69 2.99 9.02 -0.16
N TYR A 70 3.71 9.14 -1.27
CA TYR A 70 4.86 8.29 -1.57
C TYR A 70 6.12 8.85 -0.90
N LYS A 71 6.69 8.09 0.03
CA LYS A 71 7.91 8.48 0.75
C LYS A 71 9.13 7.76 0.18
N GLY A 72 9.81 8.42 -0.74
CA GLY A 72 11.06 7.93 -1.31
C GLY A 72 12.21 7.90 -0.32
N SER A 73 13.08 6.89 -0.42
CA SER A 73 14.36 6.77 0.28
C SER A 73 15.45 7.70 -0.27
N GLY A 74 15.19 8.32 -1.42
CA GLY A 74 16.04 9.29 -2.10
C GLY A 74 15.31 10.58 -2.46
N SER A 75 16.01 11.47 -3.17
CA SER A 75 15.40 12.63 -3.80
C SER A 75 14.57 12.16 -5.00
N LEU A 76 13.27 12.48 -4.95
CA LEU A 76 12.33 12.26 -6.05
C LEU A 76 11.97 13.62 -6.65
N PRO A 77 11.73 13.69 -7.97
CA PRO A 77 11.20 14.90 -8.60
C PRO A 77 9.73 15.08 -8.25
N ASP A 78 9.21 16.31 -8.32
CA ASP A 78 7.77 16.55 -8.12
C ASP A 78 6.92 15.96 -9.26
N THR A 79 7.50 15.80 -10.46
CA THR A 79 6.82 15.27 -11.64
C THR A 79 6.78 13.74 -11.69
N LEU A 80 5.80 13.20 -12.42
CA LEU A 80 5.70 11.78 -12.80
C LEU A 80 6.41 11.49 -14.13
N ASP A 81 7.65 11.98 -14.27
CA ASP A 81 8.48 11.71 -15.45
C ASP A 81 9.54 10.64 -15.15
N LEU A 82 9.61 9.61 -16.00
CA LEU A 82 10.51 8.47 -15.77
C LEU A 82 11.98 8.89 -15.79
N THR A 83 12.36 9.80 -16.68
CA THR A 83 13.74 10.28 -16.85
C THR A 83 14.17 11.07 -15.61
N ALA A 84 13.33 12.02 -15.16
CA ALA A 84 13.57 12.79 -13.95
C ALA A 84 13.67 11.88 -12.70
N ILE A 85 12.86 10.82 -12.61
CA ILE A 85 12.95 9.84 -11.52
C ILE A 85 14.28 9.08 -11.58
N GLN A 86 14.72 8.63 -12.77
CA GLN A 86 16.02 7.98 -12.95
C GLN A 86 17.19 8.89 -12.54
N GLU A 87 17.15 10.17 -12.93
CA GLU A 87 18.17 11.14 -12.54
C GLU A 87 18.21 11.38 -11.02
N GLY A 88 17.04 11.54 -10.38
CA GLY A 88 16.92 11.68 -8.93
C GLY A 88 17.43 10.45 -8.17
N PHE A 89 17.14 9.25 -8.69
CA PHE A 89 17.63 8.00 -8.15
C PHE A 89 19.15 7.90 -8.25
N TRP A 90 19.73 8.20 -9.41
CA TRP A 90 21.19 8.27 -9.60
C TRP A 90 21.87 9.23 -8.64
N ARG A 91 21.34 10.45 -8.54
CA ARG A 91 21.85 11.49 -7.62
C ARG A 91 21.86 11.00 -6.19
N SER A 92 20.80 10.31 -5.78
CA SER A 92 20.64 9.76 -4.44
C SER A 92 21.62 8.62 -4.16
N LEU A 93 21.83 7.70 -5.11
CA LEU A 93 22.81 6.63 -5.01
C LEU A 93 24.24 7.17 -4.92
N ARG A 94 24.60 8.17 -5.74
CA ARG A 94 25.92 8.82 -5.70
C ARG A 94 26.18 9.45 -4.33
N ARG A 95 25.21 10.21 -3.81
CA ARG A 95 25.30 10.85 -2.48
C ARG A 95 25.49 9.85 -1.33
N ARG A 96 24.92 8.65 -1.46
CA ARG A 96 24.99 7.58 -0.44
C ARG A 96 26.08 6.55 -0.71
N SER A 97 26.88 6.71 -1.77
CA SER A 97 27.78 5.65 -2.27
C SER A 97 28.80 5.18 -1.22
N ASP A 98 29.45 6.10 -0.50
CA ASP A 98 30.41 5.75 0.55
C ASP A 98 29.75 5.05 1.75
N ASP A 99 28.53 5.47 2.11
CA ASP A 99 27.74 4.81 3.15
C ASP A 99 27.35 3.38 2.72
N GLU A 100 26.93 3.19 1.48
CA GLU A 100 26.56 1.89 0.93
C GLU A 100 27.75 0.93 0.86
N ARG A 101 28.92 1.43 0.46
CA ARG A 101 30.17 0.66 0.45
C ARG A 101 30.59 0.27 1.87
N ARG A 102 30.56 1.22 2.81
CA ARG A 102 30.90 0.97 4.22
C ARG A 102 29.96 -0.06 4.86
N ARG A 103 28.65 0.06 4.61
CA ARG A 103 27.64 -0.83 5.18
C ARG A 103 27.55 -2.18 4.45
N GLY A 104 27.89 -2.23 3.17
CA GLY A 104 27.84 -3.43 2.34
C GLY A 104 26.42 -3.75 1.82
N TYR A 105 25.52 -2.76 1.74
CA TYR A 105 24.17 -2.93 1.18
C TYR A 105 23.59 -1.61 0.66
N THR A 106 22.61 -1.72 -0.23
CA THR A 106 21.94 -0.60 -0.89
C THR A 106 20.96 0.11 0.04
N LEU A 107 21.10 1.43 0.14
CA LEU A 107 20.36 2.35 0.99
C LEU A 107 19.29 3.15 0.26
N VAL A 108 19.38 3.25 -1.07
CA VAL A 108 18.44 4.02 -1.91
C VAL A 108 17.76 3.09 -2.91
N GLY A 109 16.44 3.23 -3.03
CA GLY A 109 15.62 2.57 -4.05
C GLY A 109 14.26 2.10 -3.51
N PRO A 110 13.38 1.61 -4.39
CA PRO A 110 11.99 1.28 -4.05
C PRO A 110 11.84 0.20 -2.96
N HIS A 111 12.88 -0.59 -2.67
CA HIS A 111 12.90 -1.53 -1.55
C HIS A 111 13.03 -0.87 -0.17
N ARG A 112 13.32 0.44 -0.12
CA ARG A 112 13.45 1.26 1.10
C ARG A 112 12.39 2.36 1.20
N ASP A 113 11.54 2.49 0.20
CA ASP A 113 10.50 3.50 0.14
C ASP A 113 9.30 3.08 1.00
N ASP A 114 8.50 4.04 1.46
CA ASP A 114 7.33 3.82 2.33
C ASP A 114 6.08 4.51 1.75
N LEU A 115 4.91 4.06 2.19
CA LEU A 115 3.63 4.74 2.00
C LEU A 115 3.29 5.45 3.31
N GLN A 116 3.03 6.74 3.23
CA GLN A 116 2.63 7.55 4.38
C GLN A 116 1.20 8.05 4.17
N ILE A 117 0.34 7.83 5.15
CA ILE A 117 -0.99 8.43 5.20
C ILE A 117 -0.97 9.55 6.23
N GLN A 118 -1.33 10.76 5.81
CA GLN A 118 -1.47 11.91 6.68
C GLN A 118 -2.93 12.25 6.90
N MET A 119 -3.28 12.54 8.15
CA MET A 119 -4.56 13.08 8.55
C MET A 119 -4.48 14.61 8.57
N ASN A 120 -5.45 15.28 7.94
CA ASN A 120 -5.55 16.74 7.85
C ASN A 120 -4.25 17.41 7.39
N GLN A 121 -3.55 16.77 6.44
CA GLN A 121 -2.28 17.23 5.85
C GLN A 121 -1.14 17.50 6.84
N ARG A 122 -1.28 17.04 8.09
CA ARG A 122 -0.38 17.44 9.18
C ARG A 122 0.15 16.26 9.98
N TRP A 123 -0.72 15.32 10.33
CA TRP A 123 -0.39 14.28 11.29
C TRP A 123 -0.21 12.94 10.58
N GLU A 124 0.93 12.29 10.75
CA GLU A 124 1.11 10.92 10.25
C GLU A 124 0.16 9.98 11.00
N LEU A 125 -0.76 9.36 10.27
CA LEU A 125 -1.84 8.56 10.85
C LEU A 125 -1.29 7.37 11.65
N ARG A 126 -0.20 6.75 11.18
CA ARG A 126 0.47 5.62 11.85
C ARG A 126 0.97 5.98 13.26
N VAL A 127 1.36 7.23 13.47
CA VAL A 127 1.98 7.70 14.73
C VAL A 127 0.97 8.38 15.64
N TYR A 128 0.08 9.20 15.08
CA TYR A 128 -0.80 10.10 15.83
C TYR A 128 -2.27 9.70 15.78
N GLY A 129 -2.67 8.81 14.86
CA GLY A 129 -4.04 8.33 14.76
C GLY A 129 -4.39 7.38 15.89
N SER A 130 -5.57 7.54 16.47
CA SER A 130 -6.20 6.55 17.35
C SER A 130 -6.40 5.22 16.61
N GLN A 131 -6.53 4.13 17.36
CA GLN A 131 -6.76 2.80 16.79
C GLN A 131 -8.00 2.77 15.88
N GLY A 132 -9.08 3.46 16.26
CA GLY A 132 -10.29 3.57 15.45
C GLY A 132 -10.05 4.29 14.11
N GLN A 133 -9.26 5.37 14.10
CA GLN A 133 -8.91 6.10 12.87
C GLN A 133 -7.99 5.27 11.96
N GLN A 134 -7.03 4.54 12.53
CA GLN A 134 -6.15 3.66 11.76
C GLN A 134 -6.94 2.53 11.09
N ARG A 135 -7.92 1.95 11.80
CA ARG A 135 -8.81 0.91 11.26
C ARG A 135 -9.69 1.44 10.12
N THR A 136 -10.34 2.59 10.30
CA THR A 136 -11.19 3.16 9.22
C THR A 136 -10.36 3.54 8.01
N ALA A 137 -9.16 4.11 8.20
CA ALA A 137 -8.26 4.41 7.08
C ALA A 137 -7.76 3.15 6.36
N ALA A 138 -7.44 2.09 7.11
CA ALA A 138 -7.03 0.82 6.51
C ALA A 138 -8.15 0.21 5.65
N LEU A 139 -9.39 0.31 6.11
CA LEU A 139 -10.54 -0.12 5.32
C LEU A 139 -10.79 0.79 4.12
N ALA A 140 -10.75 2.11 4.30
CA ALA A 140 -10.87 3.08 3.21
C ALA A 140 -9.83 2.82 2.12
N LEU A 141 -8.62 2.42 2.50
CA LEU A 141 -7.57 2.01 1.57
C LEU A 141 -7.94 0.73 0.81
N LYS A 142 -8.57 -0.25 1.48
CA LYS A 142 -9.05 -1.49 0.84
C LYS A 142 -10.14 -1.20 -0.18
N LEU A 143 -11.11 -0.36 0.17
CA LEU A 143 -12.16 0.09 -0.74
C LEU A 143 -11.59 0.86 -1.93
N ALA A 144 -10.66 1.78 -1.71
CA ALA A 144 -9.99 2.49 -2.78
C ALA A 144 -9.18 1.57 -3.73
N MET A 145 -8.66 0.45 -3.21
CA MET A 145 -8.03 -0.58 -4.06
C MET A 145 -9.07 -1.37 -4.87
N VAL A 146 -10.27 -1.62 -4.33
CA VAL A 146 -11.38 -2.25 -5.07
C VAL A 146 -11.76 -1.38 -6.27
N ASP A 147 -11.96 -0.08 -6.06
CA ASP A 147 -12.24 0.91 -7.12
C ASP A 147 -11.15 0.89 -8.20
N LEU A 148 -9.88 0.91 -7.78
CA LEU A 148 -8.76 0.93 -8.72
C LEU A 148 -8.71 -0.36 -9.55
N ILE A 149 -8.94 -1.52 -8.93
CA ILE A 149 -8.98 -2.81 -9.64
C ILE A 149 -10.14 -2.82 -10.62
N GLU A 150 -11.33 -2.37 -10.22
CA GLU A 150 -12.49 -2.32 -11.10
C GLU A 150 -12.25 -1.39 -12.29
N LYS A 151 -11.75 -0.18 -12.04
CA LYS A 151 -11.40 0.80 -13.07
C LYS A 151 -10.37 0.27 -14.06
N THR A 152 -9.35 -0.46 -13.58
CA THR A 152 -8.25 -0.96 -14.42
C THR A 152 -8.56 -2.27 -15.15
N GLN A 153 -9.39 -3.15 -14.56
CA GLN A 153 -9.72 -4.46 -15.10
C GLN A 153 -11.10 -4.52 -15.77
N GLY A 154 -11.92 -3.47 -15.61
CA GLY A 154 -13.31 -3.41 -16.07
C GLY A 154 -14.29 -4.30 -15.30
N LYS A 155 -13.87 -4.84 -14.14
CA LYS A 155 -14.70 -5.72 -13.29
C LYS A 155 -14.28 -5.61 -11.83
N ALA A 156 -15.26 -5.59 -10.93
CA ALA A 156 -15.01 -5.64 -9.50
C ALA A 156 -14.30 -6.96 -9.07
N PRO A 157 -13.34 -6.90 -8.15
CA PRO A 157 -12.69 -8.09 -7.58
C PRO A 157 -13.62 -8.88 -6.64
N LEU A 158 -13.31 -10.14 -6.36
CA LEU A 158 -13.92 -10.84 -5.22
C LEU A 158 -13.38 -10.25 -3.91
N LEU A 159 -14.25 -9.76 -3.04
CA LEU A 159 -13.88 -9.21 -1.75
C LEU A 159 -13.97 -10.29 -0.66
N LEU A 160 -12.86 -10.52 0.04
CA LEU A 160 -12.78 -11.46 1.17
C LEU A 160 -12.55 -10.67 2.46
N LEU A 161 -13.45 -10.84 3.43
CA LEU A 161 -13.40 -10.16 4.71
C LEU A 161 -13.33 -11.20 5.82
N ASP A 162 -12.19 -11.25 6.52
CA ASP A 162 -11.95 -12.22 7.59
C ASP A 162 -12.12 -11.55 8.95
N ASP A 163 -13.16 -11.95 9.69
CA ASP A 163 -13.54 -11.46 11.03
C ASP A 163 -13.52 -9.92 11.18
N VAL A 164 -13.81 -9.20 10.11
CA VAL A 164 -13.69 -7.73 10.11
C VAL A 164 -14.66 -7.06 11.08
N PHE A 165 -15.72 -7.75 11.52
CA PHE A 165 -16.73 -7.17 12.40
C PHE A 165 -16.32 -7.07 13.86
N SER A 166 -15.38 -7.88 14.35
CA SER A 166 -14.95 -7.80 15.75
C SER A 166 -14.19 -6.50 16.06
N GLU A 167 -13.80 -5.75 15.01
CA GLU A 167 -12.91 -4.59 15.12
C GLU A 167 -13.57 -3.21 15.06
N PHE A 168 -14.87 -3.12 14.78
CA PHE A 168 -15.57 -1.83 14.60
C PHE A 168 -16.72 -1.63 15.60
N ASP A 169 -17.03 -0.37 15.89
CA ASP A 169 -18.22 0.00 16.67
C ASP A 169 -19.50 -0.06 15.83
N SER A 170 -20.67 -0.16 16.47
CA SER A 170 -21.95 -0.48 15.81
C SER A 170 -22.31 0.44 14.64
N ASP A 171 -22.08 1.74 14.77
CA ASP A 171 -22.44 2.72 13.73
C ASP A 171 -21.51 2.62 12.52
N ARG A 172 -20.20 2.44 12.79
CA ARG A 172 -19.19 2.25 11.73
C ARG A 172 -19.37 0.92 11.00
N LYS A 173 -19.79 -0.14 11.71
CA LYS A 173 -20.10 -1.45 11.09
C LYS A 173 -21.19 -1.32 10.03
N GLN A 174 -22.25 -0.56 10.29
CA GLN A 174 -23.36 -0.43 9.35
C GLN A 174 -22.95 0.30 8.06
N GLU A 175 -22.20 1.40 8.18
CA GLU A 175 -21.74 2.15 7.02
C GLU A 175 -20.73 1.34 6.19
N LEU A 176 -19.80 0.68 6.87
CA LEU A 176 -18.87 -0.28 6.29
C LEU A 176 -19.60 -1.35 5.48
N LEU A 177 -20.66 -1.93 6.03
CA LEU A 177 -21.42 -2.98 5.38
C LEU A 177 -22.14 -2.53 4.12
N ARG A 178 -22.68 -1.32 4.13
CA ARG A 178 -23.29 -0.72 2.95
C ARG A 178 -22.26 -0.49 1.85
N LEU A 179 -21.10 0.06 2.19
CA LEU A 179 -20.05 0.36 1.21
C LEU A 179 -19.43 -0.90 0.59
N LEU A 180 -19.31 -1.99 1.35
CA LEU A 180 -18.65 -3.22 0.88
C LEU A 180 -19.55 -4.16 0.07
N THR A 181 -20.87 -3.96 0.11
CA THR A 181 -21.84 -4.87 -0.54
C THR A 181 -22.40 -4.34 -1.87
N VAL A 182 -22.10 -3.09 -2.22
CA VAL A 182 -22.57 -2.48 -3.47
C VAL A 182 -21.55 -2.77 -4.58
N GLY A 183 -22.01 -3.39 -5.67
CA GLY A 183 -21.21 -3.57 -6.90
C GLY A 183 -20.19 -4.71 -6.86
N THR A 184 -19.97 -5.35 -5.71
CA THR A 184 -18.92 -6.36 -5.54
C THR A 184 -19.45 -7.65 -4.91
N GLN A 185 -19.00 -8.81 -5.38
CA GLN A 185 -19.25 -10.08 -4.70
C GLN A 185 -18.36 -10.15 -3.45
N THR A 186 -18.98 -10.31 -2.29
CA THR A 186 -18.29 -10.24 -0.99
C THR A 186 -18.52 -11.53 -0.18
N VAL A 187 -17.43 -12.13 0.31
CA VAL A 187 -17.45 -13.27 1.23
C VAL A 187 -16.94 -12.78 2.58
N ILE A 188 -17.72 -13.06 3.63
CA ILE A 188 -17.44 -12.57 4.98
C ILE A 188 -17.42 -13.75 5.95
N SER A 189 -16.36 -13.88 6.73
CA SER A 189 -16.33 -14.77 7.89
C SER A 189 -16.72 -13.97 9.14
N THR A 190 -17.57 -14.56 9.99
CA THR A 190 -17.91 -13.96 11.28
C THR A 190 -18.50 -14.99 12.24
N THR A 191 -18.36 -14.75 13.53
CA THR A 191 -19.09 -15.45 14.59
C THR A 191 -20.37 -14.72 15.02
N GLU A 192 -20.65 -13.53 14.50
CA GLU A 192 -21.77 -12.66 14.89
C GLU A 192 -22.86 -12.56 13.80
N LEU A 193 -23.88 -13.41 13.88
CA LEU A 193 -24.97 -13.42 12.88
C LEU A 193 -25.82 -12.14 12.87
N LYS A 194 -25.96 -11.45 14.01
CA LYS A 194 -26.79 -10.23 14.15
C LYS A 194 -26.32 -9.07 13.27
N THR A 195 -25.04 -9.08 12.89
CA THR A 195 -24.41 -8.02 12.08
C THR A 195 -24.84 -8.11 10.61
N THR A 196 -25.40 -9.24 10.18
CA THR A 196 -25.84 -9.44 8.80
C THR A 196 -27.06 -8.61 8.38
N ALA A 197 -27.86 -8.12 9.33
CA ALA A 197 -29.04 -7.29 9.04
C ALA A 197 -28.72 -5.97 8.32
N ALA A 198 -27.47 -5.49 8.40
CA ALA A 198 -27.01 -4.28 7.74
C ALA A 198 -26.37 -4.52 6.36
N LEU A 199 -26.23 -5.79 5.94
CA LEU A 199 -25.75 -6.13 4.60
C LEU A 199 -26.82 -5.80 3.55
N ALA A 200 -26.43 -5.10 2.49
CA ALA A 200 -27.32 -4.86 1.36
C ALA A 200 -27.24 -6.02 0.36
N GLY A 201 -28.37 -6.31 -0.30
CA GLY A 201 -28.43 -7.27 -1.41
C GLY A 201 -28.72 -8.72 -1.00
N PRO A 202 -28.67 -9.66 -1.97
CA PRO A 202 -28.96 -11.06 -1.73
C PRO A 202 -27.88 -11.71 -0.87
N LEU A 203 -28.28 -12.19 0.31
CA LEU A 203 -27.40 -12.85 1.27
C LEU A 203 -27.53 -14.38 1.15
N LYS A 204 -26.40 -15.08 1.16
CA LYS A 204 -26.38 -16.54 1.35
C LYS A 204 -25.53 -16.88 2.56
N LEU A 205 -26.15 -17.57 3.51
CA LEU A 205 -25.52 -17.97 4.76
C LEU A 205 -24.93 -19.37 4.64
N PHE A 206 -23.74 -19.52 5.21
CA PHE A 206 -23.05 -20.80 5.31
C PHE A 206 -22.55 -20.97 6.74
N SER A 207 -22.84 -22.11 7.34
CA SER A 207 -22.28 -22.52 8.62
C SER A 207 -21.02 -23.34 8.40
N VAL A 208 -20.00 -23.11 9.23
CA VAL A 208 -18.74 -23.86 9.20
C VAL A 208 -18.52 -24.53 10.55
N ALA A 209 -18.50 -25.87 10.56
CA ALA A 209 -18.27 -26.66 11.76
C ALA A 209 -17.38 -27.86 11.45
N SER A 210 -16.34 -28.07 12.27
CA SER A 210 -15.37 -29.18 12.09
C SER A 210 -14.79 -29.30 10.67
N GLY A 211 -14.56 -28.17 10.00
CA GLY A 211 -14.02 -28.12 8.63
C GLY A 211 -15.05 -28.42 7.53
N VAL A 212 -16.33 -28.56 7.86
CA VAL A 212 -17.43 -28.79 6.90
C VAL A 212 -18.23 -27.49 6.73
N ILE A 213 -18.49 -27.12 5.48
CA ILE A 213 -19.30 -25.95 5.11
C ILE A 213 -20.69 -26.43 4.68
N SER A 214 -21.74 -25.94 5.34
CA SER A 214 -23.13 -26.25 5.03
C SER A 214 -23.89 -24.97 4.70
N ALA A 215 -24.71 -24.98 3.65
CA ALA A 215 -25.61 -23.87 3.37
C ALA A 215 -26.79 -23.91 4.35
N GLU A 216 -27.19 -22.76 4.86
CA GLU A 216 -28.46 -22.59 5.60
C GLU A 216 -29.64 -22.38 4.65
#